data_AF-A0A971S5D9-F1
#
_entry.id   AF-A0A971S5D9-F1
#
_cell.length_a   1.000
_cell.length_b   1.000
_cell.length_c   1.000
_cell.angle_alpha   90.00
_cell.angle_beta   90.00
_cell.angle_gamma   90.00
#
_symmetry.space_group_name_H-M   'P 1'
#
loop_
_entity.id
_entity.type
_entity.pdbx_description
1 polymer ?
#
loop_
_entity_poly.entity_id
_entity_poly.type
_entity_poly.pdbx_seq_one_letter_code
_entity_poly.pdbx_strand_id
1 'polypeptide(L)'
;MYTISGIEVFKMGIENQKILHCVEIALDYVGGYPLERGLEMIIDIFDEIRGLAMDKGKVKQKLLKILYNLVDSDSLDSILEKEERKALNRFIKDFLKLCCDSGKYCFLNEEYKDLTLDEFYNVLIQLKFKKEVESFKDKKLPING
;
A
#
# COMPACT_ATOMS: atom_id res chain seq x y z
N MET A 1 -13.87 -23.87 22.56
CA MET A 1 -15.01 -23.38 21.75
C MET A 1 -15.06 -21.88 21.97
N TYR A 2 -14.42 -21.10 21.11
CA TYR A 2 -14.37 -19.64 21.27
C TYR A 2 -15.60 -19.05 20.60
N THR A 3 -16.57 -18.58 21.40
CA THR A 3 -17.65 -17.72 20.91
C THR A 3 -17.04 -16.38 20.54
N ILE A 4 -16.80 -16.17 19.24
CA ILE A 4 -16.52 -14.84 18.69
C ILE A 4 -17.78 -14.01 18.96
N SER A 5 -17.64 -12.88 19.67
CA SER A 5 -18.79 -12.05 20.01
C SER A 5 -19.40 -11.45 18.73
N GLY A 6 -20.73 -11.25 18.69
CA GLY A 6 -21.40 -10.65 17.52
C GLY A 6 -20.85 -9.26 17.13
N ILE A 7 -20.22 -8.57 18.08
CA ILE A 7 -19.55 -7.28 17.88
C ILE A 7 -18.24 -7.46 17.09
N GLU A 8 -17.47 -8.51 17.35
CA GLU A 8 -16.23 -8.81 16.63
C GLU A 8 -16.50 -9.24 15.18
N VAL A 9 -17.57 -10.00 14.95
CA VAL A 9 -17.99 -10.38 13.59
C VAL A 9 -18.42 -9.16 12.77
N PHE A 10 -19.19 -8.25 13.37
CA PHE A 10 -19.62 -7.01 12.72
C PHE A 10 -18.44 -6.08 12.43
N LYS A 11 -17.50 -5.94 13.38
CA LYS A 11 -16.28 -5.13 13.23
C LYS A 11 -15.38 -5.67 12.12
N MET A 12 -15.21 -7.00 12.05
CA MET A 12 -14.45 -7.68 10.99
C MET A 12 -15.10 -7.48 9.61
N GLY A 13 -16.44 -7.42 9.53
CA GLY A 13 -17.16 -7.10 8.29
C GLY A 13 -16.96 -5.67 7.79
N ILE A 14 -16.97 -4.68 8.70
CA ILE A 14 -16.75 -3.26 8.36
C ILE A 14 -15.28 -2.98 8.00
N GLU A 15 -14.33 -3.51 8.77
CA GLU A 15 -12.89 -3.38 8.47
C GLU A 15 -12.56 -3.94 7.09
N ASN A 16 -13.20 -5.06 6.71
CA ASN A 16 -13.04 -5.63 5.38
C ASN A 16 -13.61 -4.74 4.27
N GLN A 17 -14.76 -4.08 4.49
CA GLN A 17 -15.33 -3.12 3.53
C GLN A 17 -14.45 -1.89 3.33
N LYS A 18 -13.92 -1.30 4.41
CA LYS A 18 -13.02 -0.15 4.35
C LYS A 18 -11.74 -0.50 3.56
N ILE A 19 -11.15 -1.66 3.84
CA ILE A 19 -9.95 -2.13 3.12
C ILE A 19 -10.27 -2.37 1.65
N LEU A 20 -11.36 -3.07 1.33
CA LEU A 20 -11.78 -3.33 -0.06
C LEU A 20 -11.99 -2.03 -0.84
N HIS A 21 -12.66 -1.05 -0.23
CA HIS A 21 -12.87 0.25 -0.86
C HIS A 21 -11.56 0.97 -1.18
N CYS A 22 -10.62 1.01 -0.24
CA CYS A 22 -9.30 1.57 -0.47
C CYS A 22 -8.57 0.85 -1.63
N VAL A 23 -8.64 -0.49 -1.65
CA VAL A 23 -8.03 -1.31 -2.71
C VAL A 23 -8.64 -0.98 -4.08
N GLU A 24 -9.96 -0.83 -4.17
CA GLU A 24 -10.66 -0.47 -5.41
C GLU A 24 -10.23 0.90 -5.92
N ILE A 25 -10.25 1.92 -5.07
CA ILE A 25 -9.83 3.29 -5.45
C ILE A 25 -8.35 3.33 -5.86
N ALA A 26 -7.48 2.62 -5.15
CA ALA A 26 -6.08 2.52 -5.57
C ALA A 26 -5.95 1.83 -6.91
N LEU A 27 -6.63 0.70 -7.12
CA LEU A 27 -6.57 -0.05 -8.37
C LEU A 27 -7.05 0.79 -9.55
N ASP A 28 -8.14 1.53 -9.40
CA ASP A 28 -8.63 2.45 -10.42
C ASP A 28 -7.60 3.55 -10.75
N TYR A 29 -6.85 4.04 -9.76
CA TYR A 29 -5.81 5.05 -9.97
C TYR A 29 -4.54 4.46 -10.61
N VAL A 30 -4.07 3.30 -10.14
CA VAL A 30 -2.82 2.67 -10.59
C VAL A 30 -3.02 1.65 -11.70
N GLY A 31 -4.23 1.55 -12.24
CA GLY A 31 -4.58 0.68 -13.36
C GLY A 31 -3.69 0.97 -14.56
N GLY A 32 -3.05 -0.08 -15.10
CA GLY A 32 -2.11 0.03 -16.21
C GLY A 32 -0.72 0.58 -15.89
N TYR A 33 -0.43 0.99 -14.64
CA TYR A 33 0.93 1.34 -14.22
C TYR A 33 1.70 0.11 -13.71
N PRO A 34 3.01 -0.03 -14.02
CA PRO A 34 3.84 -1.12 -13.52
C PRO A 34 4.28 -0.82 -12.08
N LEU A 35 3.46 -1.23 -11.10
CA LEU A 35 3.62 -0.87 -9.68
C LEU A 35 3.97 -2.09 -8.80
N GLU A 36 3.90 -3.30 -9.35
CA GLU A 36 4.02 -4.57 -8.64
C GLU A 36 5.31 -4.67 -7.82
N ARG A 37 6.47 -4.37 -8.43
CA ARG A 37 7.77 -4.37 -7.74
C ARG A 37 7.88 -3.26 -6.69
N GLY A 38 7.24 -2.12 -6.94
CA GLY A 38 7.16 -1.03 -5.97
C GLY A 38 6.34 -1.43 -4.74
N LEU A 39 5.20 -2.10 -4.92
CA LEU A 39 4.38 -2.62 -3.82
C LEU A 39 5.11 -3.71 -3.03
N GLU A 40 5.79 -4.62 -3.72
CA GLU A 40 6.63 -5.65 -3.09
C GLU A 40 7.69 -5.02 -2.18
N MET A 41 8.43 -4.04 -2.69
CA MET A 41 9.43 -3.31 -1.89
C MET A 41 8.81 -2.63 -0.66
N ILE A 42 7.65 -1.98 -0.80
CA ILE A 42 6.96 -1.39 0.35
C ILE A 42 6.62 -2.48 1.37
N ILE A 43 6.03 -3.59 0.93
CA ILE A 43 5.61 -4.70 1.80
C ILE A 43 6.82 -5.29 2.55
N ASP A 44 7.95 -5.49 1.88
CA ASP A 44 9.18 -5.99 2.51
C ASP A 44 9.67 -5.04 3.62
N ILE A 45 9.66 -3.73 3.37
CA ILE A 45 9.99 -2.71 4.38
C ILE A 45 9.01 -2.78 5.56
N PHE A 46 7.72 -3.00 5.30
CA PHE A 46 6.74 -3.20 6.36
C PHE A 46 7.07 -4.40 7.23
N ASP A 47 7.37 -5.54 6.63
CA ASP A 47 7.63 -6.79 7.34
C ASP A 47 8.89 -6.69 8.20
N GLU A 48 9.95 -6.07 7.67
CA GLU A 48 11.18 -5.79 8.42
C GLU A 48 10.92 -4.92 9.65
N ILE A 49 10.13 -3.85 9.51
CA ILE A 49 9.89 -2.90 10.60
C ILE A 49 8.89 -3.48 11.62
N ARG A 50 7.85 -4.20 11.18
CA ARG A 50 6.86 -4.83 12.06
C ARG A 50 7.49 -5.89 12.98
N GLY A 51 8.55 -6.55 12.52
CA GLY A 51 9.32 -7.50 13.33
C GLY A 51 10.11 -6.87 14.47
N LEU A 52 10.30 -5.54 14.46
CA LEU A 52 10.98 -4.83 15.53
C LEU A 52 10.00 -4.59 16.69
N ALA A 53 10.31 -5.10 17.89
CA ALA A 53 9.51 -4.95 19.11
C ALA A 53 9.45 -3.48 19.58
N MET A 54 8.72 -2.65 18.85
CA MET A 54 8.56 -1.21 19.02
C MET A 54 7.07 -0.86 19.25
N ASP A 55 6.84 0.27 19.91
CA ASP A 55 5.48 0.84 20.05
C ASP A 55 4.82 1.09 18.69
N LYS A 56 3.54 0.70 18.53
CA LYS A 56 2.81 0.76 17.24
C LYS A 56 2.77 2.17 16.63
N GLY A 57 2.68 3.22 17.45
CA GLY A 57 2.68 4.61 16.98
C GLY A 57 4.05 5.02 16.44
N LYS A 58 5.13 4.62 17.13
CA LYS A 58 6.50 4.83 16.66
C LYS A 58 6.81 4.05 15.38
N VAL A 59 6.29 2.82 15.26
CA VAL A 59 6.41 2.01 14.04
C VAL A 59 5.76 2.72 12.86
N LYS A 60 4.50 3.17 12.99
CA LYS A 60 3.81 3.90 11.90
C LYS A 60 4.60 5.12 11.43
N GLN A 61 5.05 5.97 12.36
CA GLN A 61 5.82 7.16 11.99
C GLN A 61 7.17 6.84 11.34
N LYS A 62 7.89 5.84 11.87
CA LYS A 62 9.16 5.38 11.28
C LYS A 62 8.96 4.88 9.86
N LEU A 63 7.90 4.11 9.63
CA LEU A 63 7.60 3.54 8.34
C LEU A 63 7.23 4.62 7.31
N LEU A 64 6.34 5.55 7.67
CA LEU A 64 5.94 6.64 6.78
C LEU A 64 7.13 7.54 6.44
N LYS A 65 8.04 7.78 7.40
CA LYS A 65 9.29 8.48 7.14
C LYS A 65 10.17 7.75 6.12
N ILE A 66 10.31 6.42 6.24
CA ILE A 66 11.09 5.63 5.30
C ILE A 66 10.48 5.72 3.90
N LEU A 67 9.16 5.56 3.78
CA LEU A 67 8.46 5.71 2.49
C LEU A 67 8.64 7.09 1.88
N TYR A 68 8.52 8.15 2.69
CA TYR A 68 8.71 9.52 2.23
C TYR A 68 10.13 9.73 1.69
N ASN A 69 11.14 9.26 2.42
CA ASN A 69 12.53 9.39 1.99
C ASN A 69 12.87 8.49 0.79
N LEU A 70 12.24 7.31 0.69
CA LEU A 70 12.48 6.34 -0.38
C LEU A 70 12.16 6.95 -1.74
N VAL A 71 11.02 7.63 -1.87
CA VAL A 71 10.57 8.25 -3.14
C VAL A 71 11.37 9.49 -3.56
N ASP A 72 12.15 10.04 -2.63
CA ASP A 72 13.08 11.15 -2.85
C ASP A 72 14.53 10.68 -3.03
N SER A 73 14.79 9.38 -2.89
CA SER A 73 16.14 8.82 -2.93
C SER A 73 16.51 8.35 -4.33
N ASP A 74 17.72 8.70 -4.76
CA ASP A 74 18.35 8.16 -5.98
C ASP A 74 18.62 6.65 -5.88
N SER A 75 18.53 6.06 -4.67
CA SER A 75 18.71 4.62 -4.48
C SER A 75 17.66 3.77 -5.19
N LEU A 76 16.50 4.34 -5.56
CA LEU A 76 15.51 3.64 -6.36
C LEU A 76 15.99 3.37 -7.79
N ASP A 77 16.96 4.15 -8.29
CA ASP A 77 17.46 4.08 -9.67
C ASP A 77 18.23 2.80 -9.96
N SER A 78 18.77 2.16 -8.92
CA SER A 78 19.45 0.87 -9.03
C SER A 78 18.52 -0.33 -8.83
N ILE A 79 17.27 -0.11 -8.41
CA ILE A 79 16.34 -1.18 -8.01
C ILE A 79 15.15 -1.27 -8.97
N LEU A 80 14.57 -0.13 -9.34
CA LEU A 80 13.37 -0.02 -10.15
C LEU A 80 13.69 0.58 -11.51
N GLU A 81 13.01 0.08 -12.55
CA GLU A 81 13.05 0.74 -13.84
C GLU A 81 12.38 2.12 -13.78
N LYS A 82 12.70 2.98 -14.76
CA LYS A 82 12.21 4.37 -14.79
C LYS A 82 10.68 4.48 -14.68
N GLU A 83 9.95 3.62 -15.37
CA GLU A 83 8.48 3.65 -15.34
C GLU A 83 7.92 3.08 -14.03
N GLU A 84 8.56 2.06 -13.46
CA GLU A 84 8.20 1.51 -12.14
C GLU A 84 8.41 2.54 -11.03
N ARG A 85 9.54 3.27 -11.08
CA ARG A 85 9.83 4.38 -10.16
C ARG A 85 8.81 5.50 -10.28
N LYS A 86 8.43 5.87 -11.52
CA LYS A 86 7.38 6.87 -11.74
C LYS A 86 6.03 6.41 -11.18
N ALA A 87 5.66 5.15 -11.39
CA ALA A 87 4.44 4.59 -10.84
C ALA A 87 4.44 4.63 -9.31
N LEU A 88 5.55 4.21 -8.68
CA LEU A 88 5.71 4.25 -7.23
C LEU A 88 5.63 5.68 -6.67
N ASN A 89 6.31 6.63 -7.32
CA ASN A 89 6.26 8.04 -6.93
C ASN A 89 4.84 8.61 -7.05
N ARG A 90 4.12 8.31 -8.14
CA ARG A 90 2.71 8.71 -8.31
C ARG A 90 1.83 8.11 -7.23
N PHE A 91 2.04 6.84 -6.89
CA PHE A 91 1.27 6.18 -5.84
C PHE A 91 1.50 6.84 -4.47
N ILE A 92 2.75 7.08 -4.09
CA ILE A 92 3.07 7.62 -2.75
C ILE A 92 2.81 9.12 -2.64
N LYS A 93 3.23 9.93 -3.63
CA LYS A 93 3.16 11.40 -3.55
C LYS A 93 1.84 11.95 -4.07
N ASP A 94 1.35 11.45 -5.20
CA ASP A 94 0.18 12.05 -5.84
C ASP A 94 -1.12 11.45 -5.31
N PHE A 95 -1.16 10.11 -5.18
CA PHE A 95 -2.34 9.38 -4.75
C PHE A 95 -2.49 9.36 -3.24
N LEU A 96 -1.53 8.79 -2.50
CA LEU A 96 -1.57 8.74 -1.04
C LEU A 96 -1.36 10.12 -0.40
N LYS A 97 -0.73 11.04 -1.15
CA LYS A 97 -0.37 12.38 -0.68
C LYS A 97 0.41 12.32 0.63
N LEU A 98 1.41 11.45 0.67
CA LEU A 98 2.29 11.30 1.82
C LEU A 98 3.09 12.60 2.00
N CYS A 99 2.92 13.24 3.15
CA CYS A 99 3.61 14.48 3.48
C CYS A 99 4.24 14.43 4.88
N CYS A 100 5.09 15.41 5.16
CA CYS A 100 5.61 15.70 6.48
C CYS A 100 5.04 17.05 6.95
N ASP A 101 4.15 17.02 7.95
CA ASP A 101 3.64 18.23 8.61
C ASP A 101 4.23 18.31 10.02
N SER A 102 4.98 19.37 10.28
CA SER A 102 5.52 19.67 11.62
C SER A 102 6.31 18.50 12.24
N GLY A 103 7.03 17.74 11.39
CA GLY A 103 7.84 16.59 11.78
C GLY A 103 7.06 15.27 11.94
N LYS A 104 5.75 15.25 11.63
CA LYS A 104 4.92 14.05 11.59
C LYS A 104 4.59 13.69 10.15
N TYR A 105 4.70 12.40 9.83
CA TYR A 105 4.39 11.88 8.51
C TYR A 105 2.95 11.35 8.50
N CYS A 106 2.19 11.72 7.48
CA CYS A 106 0.78 11.33 7.31
C CYS A 106 0.36 11.30 5.84
N PHE A 107 -0.74 10.60 5.57
CA PHE A 107 -1.42 10.63 4.28
C PHE A 107 -2.46 11.75 4.29
N LEU A 108 -2.55 12.52 3.21
CA LEU A 108 -3.63 13.50 3.00
C LEU A 108 -4.75 12.98 2.10
N ASN A 109 -4.64 11.75 1.59
CA ASN A 109 -5.74 11.09 0.93
C ASN A 109 -6.83 10.72 1.98
N GLU A 110 -8.05 11.20 1.74
CA GLU A 110 -9.18 11.07 2.68
C GLU A 110 -9.52 9.62 3.03
N GLU A 111 -9.36 8.70 2.08
CA GLU A 111 -9.63 7.27 2.31
C GLU A 111 -8.52 6.60 3.14
N TYR A 112 -7.31 7.16 3.11
CA TYR A 112 -6.11 6.56 3.72
C TYR A 112 -5.68 7.21 5.03
N LYS A 113 -6.03 8.47 5.27
CA LYS A 113 -5.54 9.25 6.43
C LYS A 113 -5.87 8.59 7.77
N ASP A 114 -7.02 7.93 7.84
CA ASP A 114 -7.55 7.28 9.04
C ASP A 114 -7.29 5.76 9.06
N LEU A 115 -6.45 5.24 8.17
CA LEU A 115 -6.00 3.85 8.24
C LEU A 115 -4.99 3.67 9.37
N THR A 116 -5.21 2.63 10.16
CA THR A 116 -4.19 2.03 11.01
C THR A 116 -3.08 1.43 10.15
N LEU A 117 -1.94 1.16 10.77
CA LEU A 117 -0.82 0.54 10.07
C LEU A 117 -1.18 -0.86 9.54
N ASP A 118 -1.97 -1.62 10.32
CA ASP A 118 -2.43 -2.97 9.97
C ASP A 118 -3.40 -2.92 8.78
N GLU A 119 -4.36 -1.99 8.78
CA GLU A 119 -5.28 -1.81 7.65
C GLU A 119 -4.54 -1.39 6.37
N PHE A 120 -3.62 -0.42 6.46
CA PHE A 120 -2.87 0.02 5.29
C PHE A 120 -1.97 -1.10 4.73
N TYR A 121 -1.34 -1.89 5.60
CA TYR A 121 -0.60 -3.08 5.19
C TYR A 121 -1.49 -4.10 4.45
N ASN A 122 -2.70 -4.36 4.96
CA ASN A 122 -3.67 -5.23 4.28
C ASN A 122 -4.09 -4.67 2.91
N VAL A 123 -4.27 -3.36 2.78
CA VAL A 123 -4.54 -2.70 1.48
C VAL A 123 -3.40 -2.98 0.50
N LEU A 124 -2.15 -2.85 0.93
CA LEU A 124 -0.98 -3.09 0.07
C LEU A 124 -0.91 -4.54 -0.43
N ILE A 125 -1.13 -5.52 0.45
CA ILE A 125 -1.15 -6.95 0.09
C ILE A 125 -2.25 -7.21 -0.95
N GLN A 126 -3.47 -6.75 -0.69
CA GLN A 126 -4.60 -6.98 -1.59
C GLN A 126 -4.42 -6.27 -2.93
N LEU A 127 -3.87 -5.06 -2.94
CA LEU A 127 -3.55 -4.32 -4.16
C LEU A 127 -2.48 -5.06 -4.99
N LYS A 128 -1.41 -5.56 -4.37
CA LYS A 128 -0.38 -6.38 -5.05
C LYS A 128 -1.02 -7.59 -5.72
N PHE A 129 -1.83 -8.34 -4.97
CA PHE A 129 -2.52 -9.53 -5.49
C PHE A 129 -3.43 -9.18 -6.68
N LYS A 130 -4.23 -8.11 -6.60
CA LYS A 130 -5.10 -7.69 -7.71
C LYS A 130 -4.30 -7.29 -8.96
N LYS A 131 -3.20 -6.54 -8.80
CA LYS A 131 -2.32 -6.17 -9.93
C LYS A 131 -1.64 -7.36 -10.58
N GLU A 132 -1.19 -8.34 -9.79
CA GLU A 132 -0.66 -9.59 -10.34
C GLU A 132 -1.72 -10.32 -11.19
N VAL A 133 -2.96 -10.39 -10.70
CA VAL A 133 -4.08 -10.99 -11.44
C VAL A 133 -4.40 -10.23 -12.73
N GLU A 134 -4.37 -8.90 -12.74
CA GLU A 134 -4.50 -8.08 -13.97
C GLU A 134 -3.39 -8.40 -14.97
N SER A 135 -2.14 -8.36 -14.51
CA SER A 135 -0.95 -8.70 -15.32
C SER A 135 -1.03 -10.11 -15.92
N PHE A 136 -1.63 -11.08 -15.23
CA PHE A 136 -1.87 -12.43 -15.77
C PHE A 136 -2.99 -12.48 -16.82
N LYS A 137 -4.04 -11.66 -16.69
CA LYS A 137 -5.13 -11.57 -17.66
C LYS A 137 -4.66 -10.92 -18.96
N ASP A 138 -3.86 -9.86 -18.87
CA ASP A 138 -3.32 -9.15 -20.03
C ASP A 138 -2.36 -10.05 -20.84
N LYS A 139 -1.58 -10.89 -20.16
CA LYS A 139 -0.71 -11.89 -20.80
C LYS A 139 -1.47 -13.02 -21.53
N LYS A 140 -2.76 -13.24 -21.23
CA LYS A 140 -3.58 -14.30 -21.84
C LYS A 140 -4.35 -13.86 -23.10
N LEU A 141 -4.23 -12.61 -23.54
CA LEU A 141 -4.83 -12.15 -24.80
C LEU A 141 -3.80 -11.94 -25.91
N PRO A 142 -3.49 -13.01 -26.66
CA PRO A 142 -3.41 -12.91 -28.10
C PRO A 142 -4.46 -13.85 -28.68
N ILE A 143 -5.73 -13.43 -28.68
CA ILE A 143 -6.68 -14.02 -29.64
C ILE A 143 -6.39 -13.31 -30.96
N ASN A 144 -5.43 -13.87 -31.71
CA ASN A 144 -5.29 -13.55 -33.12
C ASN A 144 -6.63 -13.90 -33.79
N GLY A 145 -7.30 -12.88 -34.33
CA GLY A 145 -8.34 -13.06 -35.34
C GLY A 145 -7.72 -13.36 -36.70
#